data_AF-A0A4S5AUP9-F1
#
_entry.id   AF-A0A4S5AUP9-F1
#
_cell.length_a   1.000
_cell.length_b   1.000
_cell.length_c   1.000
_cell.angle_alpha   90.00
_cell.angle_beta   90.00
_cell.angle_gamma   90.00
#
_symmetry.space_group_name_H-M   'P 1'
#
loop_
_entity.id
_entity.type
_entity.pdbx_description
1 polymer ?
#
loop_
_entity_poly.entity_id
_entity_poly.type
_entity_poly.pdbx_seq_one_letter_code
_entity_poly.pdbx_strand_id
1 'polypeptide(L)'
;MESAKRPRSILAGPYAHPFHPILVTVPIGAWVASLVFDLASAAVSDKEAMFAEGAYWLIALGVVGALAAAIFGLLDLLTIPRGTRAFKVGLTHMSLNLFVVVLFVVGFLVRAAQGYEEFSGVGTLISIVALALLGLSGWLGGELAYRYGVRVASEETQQEGFR
;
A
#
# COMPACT_ATOMS: atom_id res chain seq x y z
N MET A 1 11.38 -18.17 -14.38
CA MET A 1 9.96 -17.75 -14.31
C MET A 1 9.25 -18.47 -13.19
N GLU A 2 9.31 -19.82 -13.15
CA GLU A 2 8.78 -20.67 -12.06
C GLU A 2 9.08 -20.16 -10.64
N SER A 3 10.34 -19.78 -10.37
CA SER A 3 10.74 -19.32 -9.03
C SER A 3 9.98 -18.10 -8.52
N ALA A 4 9.53 -17.20 -9.41
CA ALA A 4 8.81 -15.99 -9.05
C ALA A 4 7.30 -16.22 -8.89
N LYS A 5 6.77 -17.33 -9.41
CA LYS A 5 5.37 -17.76 -9.20
C LYS A 5 5.20 -18.46 -7.85
N ARG A 6 6.25 -19.12 -7.34
CA ARG A 6 6.21 -19.91 -6.10
C ARG A 6 6.58 -19.10 -4.84
N PRO A 7 6.00 -19.42 -3.68
CA PRO A 7 6.38 -18.78 -2.42
C PRO A 7 7.80 -19.18 -2.02
N ARG A 8 8.51 -18.25 -1.37
CA ARG A 8 9.79 -18.56 -0.70
C ARG A 8 9.62 -19.30 0.62
N SER A 9 8.48 -19.09 1.28
CA SER A 9 8.09 -19.75 2.54
C SER A 9 6.58 -19.74 2.69
N ILE A 10 6.04 -20.60 3.56
CA ILE A 10 4.59 -20.63 3.87
C ILE A 10 4.13 -19.28 4.45
N LEU A 11 5.01 -18.57 5.15
CA LEU A 11 4.75 -17.24 5.70
C LEU A 11 4.47 -16.19 4.61
N ALA A 12 4.95 -16.35 3.38
CA ALA A 12 4.62 -15.44 2.27
C ALA A 12 3.19 -15.62 1.72
N GLY A 13 2.43 -16.57 2.28
CA GLY A 13 1.15 -17.05 1.77
C GLY A 13 1.33 -18.24 0.84
N PRO A 14 0.35 -19.17 0.78
CA PRO A 14 0.45 -20.35 -0.05
C PRO A 14 0.58 -20.00 -1.54
N TYR A 15 0.94 -21.01 -2.34
CA TYR A 15 0.95 -20.87 -3.79
C TYR A 15 -0.44 -20.43 -4.28
N ALA A 16 -0.48 -19.53 -5.27
CA ALA A 16 -1.69 -18.86 -5.76
C ALA A 16 -2.44 -17.93 -4.77
N HIS A 17 -2.05 -17.89 -3.48
CA HIS A 17 -2.68 -17.05 -2.45
C HIS A 17 -1.64 -16.25 -1.66
N PRO A 18 -0.92 -15.30 -2.31
CA PRO A 18 0.03 -14.46 -1.61
C PRO A 18 -0.65 -13.56 -0.58
N PHE A 19 -0.02 -13.37 0.58
CA PHE A 19 -0.57 -12.51 1.64
C PHE A 19 -0.38 -11.01 1.37
N HIS A 20 0.64 -10.63 0.61
CA HIS A 20 0.91 -9.22 0.32
C HIS A 20 -0.29 -8.50 -0.33
N PRO A 21 -0.92 -9.01 -1.41
CA PRO A 21 -2.11 -8.38 -2.00
C PRO A 21 -3.33 -8.31 -1.07
N ILE A 22 -3.45 -9.22 -0.10
CA ILE A 22 -4.52 -9.18 0.91
C ILE A 22 -4.25 -8.04 1.88
N LEU A 23 -3.02 -7.94 2.40
CA LEU A 23 -2.67 -6.98 3.44
C LEU A 23 -2.64 -5.54 2.94
N VAL A 24 -2.27 -5.28 1.68
CA VAL A 24 -2.28 -3.91 1.12
C VAL A 24 -3.67 -3.30 1.07
N THR A 25 -4.76 -4.08 1.18
CA THR A 25 -6.12 -3.54 1.25
C THR A 25 -6.33 -2.65 2.47
N VAL A 26 -5.68 -2.97 3.60
CA VAL A 26 -5.77 -2.20 4.86
C VAL A 26 -5.20 -0.78 4.71
N PRO A 27 -3.91 -0.58 4.35
CA PRO A 27 -3.37 0.76 4.20
C PRO A 27 -4.04 1.56 3.10
N ILE A 28 -4.39 0.94 1.96
CA ILE A 28 -5.05 1.64 0.86
C ILE A 28 -6.42 2.16 1.33
N GLY A 29 -7.24 1.31 1.93
CA GLY A 29 -8.56 1.70 2.44
C GLY A 29 -8.47 2.77 3.52
N ALA A 30 -7.56 2.59 4.49
CA ALA A 30 -7.37 3.52 5.59
C ALA A 30 -6.93 4.91 5.11
N TRP A 31 -5.95 5.00 4.21
CA TRP A 31 -5.45 6.27 3.71
C TRP A 31 -6.40 6.98 2.73
N VAL A 32 -7.17 6.24 1.93
CA VAL A 32 -8.25 6.84 1.13
C VAL A 32 -9.33 7.42 2.05
N ALA A 33 -9.75 6.66 3.05
CA ALA A 33 -10.73 7.12 4.03
C ALA A 33 -10.21 8.32 4.84
N SER A 34 -8.93 8.34 5.22
CA SER A 34 -8.34 9.48 5.94
C SER A 34 -8.39 10.75 5.12
N LEU A 35 -8.14 10.69 3.80
CA LEU A 35 -8.26 11.87 2.94
C LEU A 35 -9.73 12.35 2.85
N VAL A 36 -10.70 11.44 2.78
CA VAL A 36 -12.12 11.82 2.84
C VAL A 36 -12.44 12.54 4.15
N PHE A 37 -11.88 12.07 5.26
CA PHE A 37 -12.06 12.69 6.57
C PHE A 37 -11.36 14.05 6.67
N ASP A 38 -10.14 14.20 6.14
CA ASP A 38 -9.44 15.51 6.04
C ASP A 38 -10.28 16.53 5.27
N LEU A 39 -10.91 16.12 4.17
CA LEU A 39 -11.78 17.00 3.38
C LEU A 39 -13.09 17.32 4.12
N ALA A 40 -13.63 16.36 4.86
CA ALA A 40 -14.82 16.56 5.68
C ALA A 40 -14.56 17.52 6.85
N SER A 41 -13.39 17.44 7.50
CA SER A 41 -13.03 18.37 8.58
C SER A 41 -12.94 19.82 8.08
N ALA A 42 -12.48 20.02 6.84
CA ALA A 42 -12.46 21.35 6.23
C ALA A 42 -13.86 21.86 5.81
N ALA A 43 -14.79 20.96 5.49
CA ALA A 43 -16.10 21.32 4.93
C ALA A 43 -17.24 21.38 5.96
N VAL A 44 -17.10 20.70 7.10
CA VAL A 44 -18.17 20.52 8.10
C VAL A 44 -17.70 21.08 9.45
N SER A 45 -17.82 22.40 9.61
CA SER A 45 -17.24 23.14 10.74
C SER A 45 -17.75 22.70 12.12
N ASP A 46 -19.00 22.23 12.24
CA ASP A 46 -19.56 21.74 13.50
C ASP A 46 -19.01 20.36 13.91
N LYS A 47 -18.31 19.66 13.00
CA LYS A 47 -17.74 18.32 13.21
C LYS A 47 -16.27 18.22 12.84
N GLU A 48 -15.57 19.36 12.75
CA GLU A 48 -14.16 19.43 12.35
C GLU A 48 -13.31 18.44 13.17
N ALA A 49 -13.39 18.54 14.50
CA ALA A 49 -12.59 17.72 15.41
C ALA A 49 -12.81 16.21 15.23
N MET A 50 -14.06 15.79 15.07
CA MET A 50 -14.40 14.38 14.86
C MET A 50 -13.77 13.83 13.57
N PHE A 51 -13.83 14.60 12.48
CA PHE A 51 -13.27 14.17 11.21
C PHE A 51 -11.74 14.26 11.19
N ALA A 52 -11.15 15.31 11.77
CA ALA A 52 -9.70 15.47 11.87
C ALA A 52 -9.06 14.34 12.70
N GLU A 53 -9.65 14.01 13.85
CA GLU A 53 -9.22 12.90 14.69
C GLU A 53 -9.35 11.55 13.95
N GLY A 54 -10.47 11.33 13.26
CA GLY A 54 -10.66 10.12 12.46
C GLY A 54 -9.63 9.99 11.34
N ALA A 55 -9.30 11.08 10.63
CA ALA A 55 -8.24 11.09 9.62
C ALA A 55 -6.89 10.71 10.23
N TYR A 56 -6.55 11.28 11.39
CA TYR A 56 -5.31 11.01 12.10
C TYR A 56 -5.13 9.54 12.47
N TRP A 57 -6.16 8.90 13.06
CA TRP A 57 -6.09 7.48 13.42
C TRP A 57 -6.12 6.54 12.22
N LEU A 58 -6.85 6.90 11.15
CA LEU A 58 -6.81 6.15 9.89
C LEU A 58 -5.41 6.21 9.24
N ILE A 59 -4.73 7.35 9.31
CA ILE A 59 -3.33 7.45 8.87
C ILE A 59 -2.44 6.49 9.67
N ALA A 60 -2.57 6.47 11.00
CA ALA A 60 -1.81 5.57 11.86
C ALA A 60 -2.08 4.09 11.53
N LEU A 61 -3.35 3.71 11.39
CA LEU A 61 -3.76 2.37 10.99
C LEU A 61 -3.15 1.99 9.65
N GLY A 62 -3.16 2.90 8.68
CA GLY A 62 -2.58 2.67 7.37
C GLY A 62 -1.05 2.52 7.43
N VAL A 63 -0.33 3.28 8.27
CA VAL A 63 1.11 3.08 8.46
C VAL A 63 1.41 1.69 9.01
N VAL A 64 0.69 1.25 10.05
CA VAL A 64 0.86 -0.10 10.63
C VAL A 64 0.56 -1.18 9.58
N GLY A 65 -0.55 -1.05 8.85
CA GLY A 65 -0.94 -1.98 7.79
C GLY A 65 0.08 -2.03 6.64
N ALA A 66 0.64 -0.88 6.24
CA ALA A 66 1.64 -0.79 5.19
C ALA A 66 2.96 -1.46 5.59
N LEU A 67 3.42 -1.27 6.84
CA LEU A 67 4.62 -1.94 7.35
C LEU A 67 4.42 -3.46 7.42
N ALA A 68 3.25 -3.92 7.86
CA ALA A 68 2.91 -5.34 7.82
C ALA A 68 2.95 -5.86 6.37
N ALA A 69 2.28 -5.21 5.43
CA ALA A 69 2.27 -5.59 4.01
C ALA A 69 3.67 -5.57 3.38
N ALA A 70 4.54 -4.63 3.77
CA ALA A 70 5.90 -4.50 3.25
C ALA A 70 6.78 -5.72 3.57
N ILE A 71 6.58 -6.36 4.73
CA ILE A 71 7.29 -7.60 5.09
C ILE A 71 7.01 -8.70 4.05
N PHE A 72 5.74 -8.92 3.72
CA PHE A 72 5.35 -9.95 2.74
C PHE A 72 5.76 -9.54 1.31
N GLY A 73 5.65 -8.25 0.96
CA GLY A 73 6.10 -7.73 -0.32
C GLY A 73 7.61 -7.91 -0.54
N LEU A 74 8.41 -7.78 0.52
CA LEU A 74 9.84 -8.06 0.48
C LEU A 74 10.12 -9.55 0.22
N LEU A 75 9.38 -10.45 0.87
CA LEU A 75 9.49 -11.90 0.61
C LEU A 75 9.16 -12.25 -0.84
N ASP A 76 8.14 -11.59 -1.42
CA ASP A 76 7.76 -11.75 -2.82
C ASP A 76 8.85 -11.20 -3.76
N LEU A 77 9.39 -10.00 -3.51
CA LEU A 77 10.48 -9.41 -4.31
C LEU A 77 11.71 -10.31 -4.35
N LEU A 78 12.04 -10.94 -3.23
CA LEU A 78 13.17 -11.85 -3.11
C LEU A 78 13.03 -13.12 -3.96
N THR A 79 11.82 -13.49 -4.40
CA THR A 79 11.60 -14.62 -5.32
C THR A 79 11.96 -14.29 -6.77
N ILE A 80 12.04 -12.99 -7.10
CA ILE A 80 12.26 -12.50 -8.46
C ILE A 80 13.76 -12.56 -8.79
N PRO A 81 14.17 -13.21 -9.89
CA PRO A 81 15.57 -13.26 -10.30
C PRO A 81 16.15 -11.86 -10.54
N ARG A 82 17.33 -11.60 -9.97
CA ARG A 82 18.07 -10.33 -10.15
C ARG A 82 18.43 -10.09 -11.62
N GLY A 83 18.61 -8.82 -11.99
CA GLY A 83 18.96 -8.41 -13.36
C GLY A 83 17.80 -8.42 -14.35
N THR A 84 16.64 -8.96 -13.97
CA THR A 84 15.44 -8.98 -14.82
C THR A 84 14.68 -7.64 -14.79
N ARG A 85 13.85 -7.41 -15.82
CA ARG A 85 12.92 -6.26 -15.85
C ARG A 85 11.93 -6.30 -14.68
N ALA A 86 11.39 -7.48 -14.37
CA ALA A 86 10.50 -7.68 -13.23
C ALA A 86 11.16 -7.27 -11.90
N PHE A 87 12.44 -7.63 -11.69
CA PHE A 87 13.15 -7.23 -10.49
C PHE A 87 13.34 -5.70 -10.39
N LYS A 88 13.66 -5.03 -11.50
CA LYS A 88 13.78 -3.56 -11.54
C LYS A 88 12.44 -2.89 -11.19
N VAL A 89 11.34 -3.35 -11.80
CA VAL A 89 9.99 -2.85 -11.49
C VAL A 89 9.62 -3.11 -10.04
N GLY A 90 9.93 -4.30 -9.51
CA GLY A 90 9.71 -4.65 -8.10
C GLY A 90 10.47 -3.77 -7.13
N LEU A 91 11.73 -3.45 -7.43
CA LEU A 91 12.55 -2.55 -6.63
C LEU A 91 11.99 -1.12 -6.65
N THR A 92 11.59 -0.62 -7.83
CA THR A 92 10.96 0.71 -7.97
C THR A 92 9.64 0.77 -7.20
N HIS A 93 8.79 -0.24 -7.34
CA HIS A 93 7.52 -0.35 -6.61
C HIS A 93 7.73 -0.33 -5.10
N MET A 94 8.63 -1.17 -4.57
CA MET A 94 8.95 -1.20 -3.15
C MET A 94 9.49 0.15 -2.65
N SER A 95 10.40 0.78 -3.40
CA SER A 95 10.99 2.07 -3.03
C SER A 95 9.94 3.18 -2.99
N LEU A 96 9.03 3.20 -3.97
CA LEU A 96 7.93 4.16 -4.03
C LEU A 96 6.99 4.00 -2.84
N ASN A 97 6.63 2.77 -2.48
CA ASN A 97 5.77 2.51 -1.32
C ASN A 97 6.43 2.87 0.01
N LEU A 98 7.73 2.62 0.18
CA LEU A 98 8.44 3.06 1.39
C LEU A 98 8.45 4.59 1.49
N PHE A 99 8.61 5.28 0.36
CA PHE A 99 8.50 6.74 0.32
C PHE A 99 7.09 7.22 0.66
N VAL A 100 6.04 6.57 0.16
CA VAL A 100 4.63 6.83 0.55
C VAL A 100 4.43 6.66 2.06
N VAL A 101 4.96 5.59 2.66
CA VAL A 101 4.91 5.39 4.12
C VAL A 101 5.58 6.54 4.86
N VAL A 102 6.76 6.99 4.40
CA VAL A 102 7.46 8.15 4.99
C VAL A 102 6.59 9.40 4.90
N LEU A 103 5.94 9.67 3.76
CA LEU A 103 5.04 10.82 3.62
C LEU A 103 3.87 10.74 4.60
N PHE A 104 3.25 9.58 4.78
CA PHE A 104 2.18 9.42 5.76
C PHE A 104 2.66 9.56 7.20
N VAL A 105 3.85 9.08 7.54
CA VAL A 105 4.47 9.30 8.87
C VAL A 105 4.75 10.79 9.08
N VAL A 106 5.29 11.50 8.08
CA VAL A 106 5.51 12.96 8.18
C VAL A 106 4.16 13.68 8.33
N GLY A 107 3.15 13.33 7.54
CA GLY A 107 1.81 13.91 7.63
C GLY A 107 1.12 13.63 8.98
N PHE A 108 1.37 12.48 9.57
CA PHE A 108 0.93 12.12 10.92
C PHE A 108 1.61 13.00 11.97
N LEU A 109 2.93 13.16 11.91
CA LEU A 109 3.68 14.02 12.84
C LEU A 109 3.33 15.50 12.70
N VAL A 110 3.07 15.99 11.49
CA VAL A 110 2.58 17.35 11.24
C VAL A 110 1.24 17.59 11.95
N ARG A 111 0.28 16.66 11.82
CA ARG A 111 -1.01 16.74 12.52
C ARG A 111 -0.84 16.66 14.03
N ALA A 112 0.01 15.75 14.52
CA ALA A 112 0.29 15.63 15.95
C ALA A 112 0.89 16.92 16.55
N ALA A 113 1.79 17.59 15.83
CA ALA A 113 2.43 18.82 16.27
C ALA A 113 1.50 20.04 16.24
N GLN A 114 0.55 20.08 15.30
CA GLN A 114 -0.46 21.14 15.21
C GLN A 114 -1.57 20.96 16.26
N GLY A 115 -1.95 19.72 16.55
CA GLY A 115 -3.18 19.35 17.25
C GLY A 115 -4.02 18.49 16.32
N TYR A 116 -4.10 17.18 16.60
CA TYR A 116 -4.70 16.22 15.66
C TYR A 116 -6.23 16.33 15.55
N GLU A 117 -6.86 17.17 16.38
CA GLU A 117 -8.28 17.50 16.35
C GLU A 117 -8.57 18.73 15.46
N GLU A 118 -7.55 19.36 14.88
CA GLU A 118 -7.71 20.51 13.98
C GLU A 118 -7.44 20.13 12.53
N PHE A 119 -8.13 20.78 11.59
CA PHE A 119 -7.84 20.60 10.18
C PHE A 119 -6.40 21.04 9.85
N SER A 120 -5.65 20.16 9.18
CA SER A 120 -4.28 20.42 8.76
C SER A 120 -4.15 20.47 7.24
N GLY A 121 -4.23 21.66 6.64
CA GLY A 121 -4.09 21.82 5.18
C GLY A 121 -2.75 21.30 4.62
N VAL A 122 -1.65 21.48 5.37
CA VAL A 122 -0.34 20.91 5.02
C VAL A 122 -0.38 19.38 5.09
N GLY A 123 -0.96 18.83 6.15
CA GLY A 123 -1.15 17.40 6.30
C GLY A 123 -1.99 16.80 5.18
N THR A 124 -3.07 17.46 4.76
CA THR A 124 -3.96 17.03 3.67
C THR A 124 -3.23 17.04 2.33
N LEU A 125 -2.44 18.07 2.05
CA LEU A 125 -1.64 18.14 0.82
C LEU A 125 -0.63 16.98 0.75
N ILE A 126 0.02 16.65 1.87
CA ILE A 126 0.92 15.49 1.96
C ILE A 126 0.15 14.19 1.66
N SER A 127 -1.05 13.99 2.23
CA SER A 127 -1.90 12.82 1.97
C SER A 127 -2.26 12.70 0.48
N ILE A 128 -2.60 13.81 -0.19
CA ILE A 128 -2.92 13.83 -1.63
C ILE A 128 -1.72 13.40 -2.47
N VAL A 129 -0.54 13.98 -2.22
CA VAL A 129 0.69 13.61 -2.93
C VAL A 129 1.04 12.14 -2.68
N ALA A 130 0.94 11.68 -1.44
CA ALA A 130 1.21 10.30 -1.06
C ALA A 130 0.25 9.32 -1.76
N LEU A 131 -1.05 9.64 -1.85
CA LEU A 131 -2.04 8.81 -2.55
C LEU A 131 -1.82 8.80 -4.07
N ALA A 132 -1.40 9.92 -4.67
CA ALA A 132 -1.05 9.95 -6.09
C ALA A 132 0.15 9.04 -6.39
N LEU A 133 1.20 9.10 -5.57
CA LEU A 133 2.36 8.21 -5.66
C LEU A 133 1.98 6.75 -5.40
N LEU A 134 1.09 6.49 -4.44
CA LEU A 134 0.54 5.15 -4.20
C LEU A 134 -0.21 4.62 -5.42
N GLY A 135 -0.96 5.46 -6.15
CA GLY A 135 -1.61 5.10 -7.41
C GLY A 135 -0.60 4.69 -8.49
N LEU A 136 0.48 5.46 -8.67
CA LEU A 136 1.59 5.09 -9.56
C LEU A 136 2.23 3.76 -9.12
N SER A 137 2.40 3.55 -7.81
CA SER A 137 2.89 2.29 -7.24
C SER A 137 1.97 1.13 -7.59
N GLY A 138 0.65 1.32 -7.44
CA GLY A 138 -0.37 0.33 -7.74
C GLY A 138 -0.32 -0.13 -9.19
N TRP A 139 -0.07 0.78 -10.14
CA TRP A 139 0.17 0.41 -11.53
C TRP A 139 1.38 -0.53 -11.69
N LEU A 140 2.50 -0.23 -11.02
CA LEU A 140 3.68 -1.10 -11.04
C LEU A 140 3.41 -2.47 -10.38
N GLY A 141 2.62 -2.51 -9.31
CA GLY A 141 2.17 -3.74 -8.68
C GLY A 141 1.32 -4.58 -9.63
N GLY A 142 0.42 -3.94 -10.37
CA GLY A 142 -0.38 -4.56 -11.43
C GLY A 142 0.49 -5.09 -12.58
N GLU A 143 1.51 -4.36 -13.00
CA GLU A 143 2.49 -4.83 -14.00
C GLU A 143 3.20 -6.11 -13.52
N LEU A 144 3.63 -6.16 -12.24
CA LEU A 144 4.28 -7.33 -11.66
C LEU A 144 3.35 -8.55 -11.65
N ALA A 145 2.13 -8.39 -11.17
CA ALA A 145 1.17 -9.48 -11.03
C ALA A 145 0.59 -9.91 -12.40
N TYR A 146 0.00 -8.97 -13.13
CA TYR A 146 -0.80 -9.28 -14.33
C TYR A 146 0.02 -9.38 -15.61
N ARG A 147 1.19 -8.71 -15.72
CA ARG A 147 2.03 -8.82 -16.92
C ARG A 147 3.21 -9.76 -16.75
N TYR A 148 3.85 -9.78 -15.57
CA TYR A 148 5.01 -10.65 -15.32
C TYR A 148 4.69 -11.91 -14.51
N GLY A 149 3.46 -12.05 -14.02
CA GLY A 149 3.00 -13.25 -13.31
C GLY A 149 3.67 -13.46 -11.95
N VAL A 150 4.20 -12.42 -11.30
CA VAL A 150 4.84 -12.54 -9.99
C VAL A 150 3.79 -13.00 -8.97
N ARG A 151 4.07 -14.13 -8.30
CA ARG A 151 3.19 -14.80 -7.31
C ARG A 151 1.80 -15.17 -7.83
N VAL A 152 1.62 -15.17 -9.16
CA VAL A 152 0.42 -15.68 -9.83
C VAL A 152 0.63 -17.15 -10.20
N ALA A 153 -0.44 -17.96 -10.10
CA ALA A 153 -0.39 -19.37 -10.45
C ALA A 153 0.07 -19.59 -11.90
N SER A 154 0.67 -20.75 -12.16
CA SER A 154 1.01 -21.22 -13.50
C SER A 154 -0.23 -21.30 -14.39
N GLU A 155 -0.05 -21.20 -15.70
CA GLU A 155 -1.17 -21.35 -16.64
C GLU A 155 -1.82 -22.74 -16.53
N GLU A 156 -1.03 -23.79 -16.26
CA GLU A 156 -1.52 -25.16 -16.03
C GLU A 156 -2.52 -25.21 -14.86
N THR A 157 -2.16 -24.60 -13.72
CA THR A 157 -3.06 -24.51 -12.55
C THR A 157 -4.30 -23.67 -12.85
N GLN A 158 -4.15 -22.56 -13.59
CA GLN A 158 -5.28 -21.69 -13.93
C GLN A 158 -6.31 -22.37 -14.84
N GLN A 159 -5.89 -23.32 -15.69
CA GLN A 159 -6.81 -24.06 -16.56
C GLN A 159 -7.85 -24.86 -15.79
N GLU A 160 -7.57 -25.25 -14.54
CA GLU A 160 -8.55 -25.95 -13.69
C GLU A 160 -9.84 -25.14 -13.47
N GLY A 161 -9.76 -23.81 -13.51
CA GLY A 161 -10.93 -22.93 -13.34
C GLY A 161 -11.80 -22.76 -14.59
N PHE A 162 -11.38 -23.28 -15.74
CA PHE A 162 -12.10 -23.18 -17.02
C PHE A 162 -12.54 -24.54 -17.57
N ARG A 163 -12.37 -25.60 -16.79
CA ARG A 163 -12.85 -26.95 -17.08
C ARG A 163 -14.14 -27.20 -16.32
#